data_AF-A0A7L2JAE3-F1
#
_entry.id   AF-A0A7L2JAE3-F1
#
_cell.length_a   1.000
_cell.length_b   1.000
_cell.length_c   1.000
_cell.angle_alpha   90.00
_cell.angle_beta   90.00
_cell.angle_gamma   90.00
#
_symmetry.space_group_name_H-M   'P 1'
#
loop_
_entity.id
_entity.type
_entity.pdbx_description
1 polymer ?
#
loop_
_entity_poly.entity_id
_entity_poly.type
_entity_poly.pdbx_seq_one_letter_code
_entity_poly.pdbx_strand_id
1 'polypeptide(L)'
;RVEMQHFGVKVSIVEHGFFKTEEANSDIIEKYLFKLWNRLTPEIKDSYGEKYLVEYIKAQRSSVKRLCDYDISNVIKCMEHALIAKYPRTRYRAGWDAKFFWLFLSYAPSCLSDML
;
A
#
# COMPACT_ATOMS: atom_id res chain seq x y z
N ARG A 1 20.40 -5.00 1.69
CA ARG A 1 21.01 -5.00 0.33
C ARG A 1 22.52 -4.82 0.38
N VAL A 2 23.03 -3.73 0.96
CA VAL A 2 24.47 -3.38 0.95
C VAL A 2 25.32 -4.45 1.65
N GLU A 3 24.90 -4.92 2.83
CA GLU A 3 25.63 -5.96 3.58
C GLU A 3 25.77 -7.27 2.79
N MET A 4 24.67 -7.70 2.14
CA MET A 4 24.61 -8.94 1.36
C MET A 4 25.46 -8.93 0.08
N GLN A 5 25.90 -7.76 -0.39
CA GLN A 5 26.73 -7.64 -1.60
C GLN A 5 28.07 -8.38 -1.46
N HIS A 6 28.66 -8.39 -0.27
CA HIS A 6 29.94 -9.07 0.00
C HIS A 6 29.85 -10.59 -0.18
N PHE A 7 28.66 -11.17 -0.04
CA PHE A 7 28.40 -12.59 -0.22
C PHE A 7 28.00 -12.95 -1.66
N GLY A 8 28.03 -11.99 -2.59
CA GLY A 8 27.56 -12.18 -3.96
C GLY A 8 26.04 -12.33 -4.08
N VAL A 9 25.29 -12.09 -3.01
CA VAL A 9 23.83 -12.23 -2.98
C VAL A 9 23.17 -10.96 -3.49
N LYS A 10 22.34 -11.10 -4.53
CA LYS A 10 21.54 -10.00 -5.09
C LYS A 10 20.19 -9.93 -4.37
N VAL A 11 19.85 -8.75 -3.87
CA VAL A 11 18.58 -8.50 -3.16
C VAL A 11 17.73 -7.53 -3.96
N SER A 12 16.48 -7.92 -4.21
CA SER A 12 15.48 -7.15 -4.95
C SER A 12 14.23 -6.97 -4.08
N ILE A 13 13.70 -5.75 -4.03
CA ILE A 13 12.47 -5.40 -3.33
C ILE A 13 11.34 -5.35 -4.37
N VAL A 14 10.23 -6.02 -4.12
CA VAL A 14 9.03 -5.92 -4.94
C VAL A 14 7.98 -5.14 -4.15
N GLU A 15 7.81 -3.87 -4.52
CA GLU A 15 6.80 -2.97 -3.94
C GLU A 15 5.55 -3.06 -4.80
N HIS A 16 4.45 -3.54 -4.22
CA HIS A 16 3.19 -3.65 -4.90
C HIS A 16 2.27 -2.50 -4.48
N GLY A 17 1.43 -2.05 -5.41
CA GLY A 17 0.33 -1.15 -5.13
C GLY A 17 -0.85 -1.85 -4.44
N PHE A 18 -2.02 -1.26 -4.52
CA PHE A 18 -3.25 -1.89 -4.02
C PHE A 18 -3.67 -3.00 -4.99
N PHE A 19 -3.74 -4.24 -4.49
CA PHE A 19 -4.26 -5.39 -5.24
C PHE A 19 -5.44 -6.00 -4.51
N LYS A 20 -6.38 -6.56 -5.26
CA LYS A 20 -7.58 -7.17 -4.67
C LYS A 20 -7.21 -8.53 -4.08
N THR A 21 -6.75 -8.54 -2.84
CA THR A 21 -6.62 -9.73 -2.01
C THR A 21 -7.83 -9.85 -1.08
N GLU A 22 -8.00 -10.99 -0.40
CA GLU A 22 -9.07 -11.15 0.60
C GLU A 22 -8.97 -10.09 1.71
N GLU A 23 -7.75 -9.65 2.05
CA GLU A 23 -7.51 -8.57 3.02
C GLU A 23 -7.94 -7.19 2.52
N ALA A 24 -7.98 -6.96 1.21
CA ALA A 24 -8.46 -5.72 0.60
C ALA A 24 -10.00 -5.64 0.51
N ASN A 25 -10.72 -6.61 1.10
CA ASN A 25 -12.17 -6.57 1.17
C ASN A 25 -12.61 -5.42 2.10
N SER A 26 -13.27 -4.41 1.52
CA SER A 26 -13.73 -3.23 2.24
C SER A 26 -14.62 -3.58 3.43
N ASP A 27 -15.42 -4.64 3.36
CA ASP A 27 -16.31 -5.04 4.45
C ASP A 27 -15.55 -5.67 5.63
N ILE A 28 -14.45 -6.38 5.35
CA ILE A 28 -13.56 -6.94 6.38
C ILE A 28 -12.82 -5.81 7.08
N ILE A 29 -12.27 -4.87 6.30
CA ILE A 29 -11.58 -3.69 6.82
C ILE A 29 -12.53 -2.83 7.66
N GLU A 30 -13.75 -2.58 7.17
CA GLU A 30 -14.76 -1.81 7.87
C GLU A 30 -15.12 -2.43 9.22
N LYS A 31 -15.40 -3.74 9.25
CA LYS A 31 -15.66 -4.47 10.51
C LYS A 31 -14.48 -4.40 11.48
N TYR A 32 -13.25 -4.51 10.97
CA TYR A 32 -12.05 -4.40 11.78
C TYR A 32 -11.89 -2.99 12.38
N LEU A 33 -12.10 -1.94 11.57
CA LEU A 33 -12.04 -0.54 12.01
C LEU A 33 -13.10 -0.24 13.07
N PHE A 34 -14.34 -0.70 12.91
CA PHE A 34 -15.37 -0.55 13.95
C PHE A 34 -15.00 -1.28 15.23
N LYS A 35 -14.44 -2.48 15.14
CA LYS A 35 -13.97 -3.23 16.31
C LYS A 35 -12.83 -2.51 17.02
N LEU A 36 -11.90 -1.89 16.28
CA LEU A 36 -10.82 -1.09 16.84
C LEU A 36 -11.38 0.17 17.50
N TRP A 37 -12.24 0.90 16.81
CA TRP A 37 -12.91 2.10 17.32
C TRP A 37 -13.60 1.82 18.65
N ASN A 38 -14.39 0.74 18.73
CA ASN A 38 -15.12 0.40 19.95
C ASN A 38 -14.22 0.10 21.15
N ARG A 39 -12.97 -0.34 20.92
CA ARG A 39 -11.98 -0.62 21.96
C ARG A 39 -11.20 0.61 22.43
N LEU A 40 -11.30 1.74 21.73
CA LEU A 40 -10.63 2.99 22.13
C LEU A 40 -11.27 3.57 23.40
N THR A 41 -10.44 4.24 24.21
CA THR A 41 -10.90 5.01 25.36
C THR A 41 -11.75 6.21 24.90
N PRO A 42 -12.67 6.71 25.74
CA PRO A 42 -13.51 7.87 25.40
C PRO A 42 -12.69 9.10 24.99
N GLU A 43 -11.60 9.39 25.70
CA GLU A 43 -10.71 10.52 25.41
C GLU A 43 -10.13 10.46 23.99
N ILE A 44 -9.72 9.28 23.54
CA ILE A 44 -9.19 9.10 22.19
C ILE A 44 -10.30 9.23 21.16
N LYS A 45 -11.49 8.66 21.41
CA LYS A 45 -12.65 8.81 20.51
C LYS A 45 -13.04 10.27 20.33
N ASP A 46 -13.04 11.06 21.40
CA ASP A 46 -13.34 12.48 21.36
C ASP A 46 -12.27 13.28 20.60
N SER A 47 -10.99 12.91 20.74
CA SER A 47 -9.89 13.56 20.01
C SER A 47 -9.99 13.41 18.49
N TYR A 48 -10.42 12.23 18.01
CA TYR A 48 -10.64 11.99 16.58
C TYR A 48 -12.02 12.48 16.11
N GLY A 49 -13.03 12.39 16.98
CA GLY A 49 -14.43 12.67 16.68
C GLY A 49 -15.11 11.54 15.89
N GLU A 50 -16.39 11.29 16.18
CA GLU A 50 -17.13 10.19 15.51
C GLU A 50 -17.25 10.39 13.99
N LYS A 51 -17.28 11.65 13.52
CA LYS A 51 -17.31 11.97 12.09
C LYS A 51 -16.07 11.48 11.35
N TYR A 52 -14.91 11.46 12.01
CA TYR A 52 -13.67 11.00 11.41
C TYR A 52 -13.75 9.54 10.98
N LEU A 53 -14.30 8.67 11.84
CA LEU A 53 -14.44 7.25 11.52
C LEU A 53 -15.29 7.03 10.25
N VAL A 54 -16.42 7.74 10.15
CA VAL A 54 -17.34 7.61 9.02
C VAL A 54 -16.69 8.09 7.72
N GLU A 55 -16.05 9.27 7.75
CA GLU A 55 -15.36 9.81 6.57
C GLU A 55 -14.15 8.94 6.18
N TYR A 56 -13.42 8.40 7.15
CA TYR A 56 -12.30 7.50 6.92
C TYR A 56 -12.74 6.20 6.24
N ILE A 57 -13.82 5.56 6.72
CA ILE A 57 -14.38 4.35 6.09
C ILE A 57 -14.79 4.64 4.65
N LYS A 58 -15.43 5.78 4.40
CA LYS A 58 -15.85 6.21 3.05
C LYS A 58 -14.65 6.46 2.13
N ALA A 59 -13.62 7.15 2.62
CA ALA A 59 -12.38 7.41 1.90
C ALA A 59 -11.64 6.10 1.57
N GLN A 60 -11.60 5.15 2.52
CA GLN A 60 -11.00 3.84 2.34
C GLN A 60 -11.73 3.04 1.25
N ARG A 61 -13.07 2.96 1.30
CA ARG A 61 -13.87 2.28 0.26
C ARG A 61 -13.66 2.91 -1.12
N SER A 62 -13.58 4.24 -1.20
CA SER A 62 -13.29 4.96 -2.45
C SER A 62 -11.89 4.63 -2.97
N SER A 63 -10.89 4.62 -2.10
CA SER A 63 -9.48 4.34 -2.44
C SER A 63 -9.31 2.91 -2.93
N VAL A 64 -9.88 1.92 -2.23
CA VAL A 64 -9.91 0.53 -2.68
C VAL A 64 -10.60 0.43 -4.04
N LYS A 65 -11.75 1.09 -4.25
CA LYS A 65 -12.43 1.02 -5.56
C LYS A 65 -11.60 1.62 -6.71
N ARG A 66 -10.82 2.67 -6.46
CA ARG A 66 -10.12 3.45 -7.50
C ARG A 66 -8.70 2.94 -7.78
N LEU A 67 -7.97 2.54 -6.74
CA LEU A 67 -6.55 2.21 -6.83
C LEU A 67 -6.28 0.70 -6.91
N CYS A 68 -7.26 -0.12 -6.52
CA CYS A 68 -7.07 -1.57 -6.44
C CYS A 68 -7.10 -2.19 -7.84
N ASP A 69 -5.99 -2.80 -8.23
CA ASP A 69 -5.88 -3.61 -9.44
C ASP A 69 -6.35 -5.04 -9.15
N TYR A 70 -7.05 -5.64 -10.11
CA TYR A 70 -7.55 -7.01 -10.03
C TYR A 70 -6.53 -8.02 -10.54
N ASP A 71 -5.52 -7.59 -11.31
CA ASP A 71 -4.54 -8.48 -11.90
C ASP A 71 -3.23 -8.56 -11.09
N ILE A 72 -3.11 -9.61 -10.28
CA ILE A 72 -1.90 -9.91 -9.49
C ILE A 72 -0.73 -10.34 -10.39
N SER A 73 -0.96 -10.64 -11.67
CA SER A 73 0.10 -11.06 -12.60
C SER A 73 1.24 -10.05 -12.71
N ASN A 74 0.97 -8.77 -12.47
CA ASN A 74 1.99 -7.72 -12.40
C ASN A 74 3.05 -7.97 -11.32
N VAL A 75 2.63 -8.49 -10.16
CA VAL A 75 3.54 -8.87 -9.06
C VAL A 75 4.35 -10.08 -9.46
N ILE A 76 3.69 -11.11 -10.01
CA ILE A 76 4.33 -12.36 -10.44
C ILE A 76 5.41 -12.08 -11.49
N LYS A 77 5.11 -11.27 -12.50
CA LYS A 77 6.07 -10.87 -13.54
C LYS A 77 7.28 -10.12 -12.97
N CYS A 78 7.07 -9.28 -11.95
CA CYS A 78 8.18 -8.59 -11.27
C CYS A 78 9.06 -9.59 -10.51
N MET A 79 8.47 -10.57 -9.83
CA MET A 79 9.19 -11.64 -9.14
C MET A 79 9.96 -12.52 -10.13
N GLU A 80 9.31 -12.95 -11.21
CA GLU A 80 9.92 -13.75 -12.28
C GLU A 80 11.15 -13.03 -12.85
N HIS A 81 11.01 -11.75 -13.20
CA HIS A 81 12.14 -10.96 -13.68
C HIS A 81 13.23 -10.82 -12.61
N ALA A 82 12.88 -10.64 -11.34
CA ALA A 82 13.86 -10.51 -10.27
C ALA A 82 14.69 -11.80 -10.08
N LEU A 83 14.11 -12.97 -10.34
CA LEU A 83 14.74 -14.27 -10.19
C LEU A 83 15.58 -14.68 -11.40
N ILE A 84 15.10 -14.42 -12.62
CA ILE A 84 15.70 -14.95 -13.86
C ILE A 84 16.71 -13.97 -14.48
N ALA A 85 16.60 -12.67 -14.22
CA ALA A 85 17.46 -11.69 -14.88
C ALA A 85 18.93 -11.83 -14.48
N LYS A 86 19.83 -11.74 -15.47
CA LYS A 86 21.28 -11.65 -15.24
C LYS A 86 21.65 -10.46 -14.34
N TYR A 87 20.94 -9.33 -14.51
CA TYR A 87 21.09 -8.10 -13.73
C TYR A 87 19.72 -7.64 -13.20
N PRO A 88 19.23 -8.22 -12.08
CA PRO A 88 17.95 -7.84 -11.52
C PRO A 88 18.02 -6.43 -10.93
N ARG A 89 16.89 -5.71 -10.99
CA ARG A 89 16.75 -4.39 -10.39
C ARG A 89 16.66 -4.54 -8.88
N THR A 90 17.13 -3.54 -8.16
CA THR A 90 17.00 -3.52 -6.70
C THR A 90 15.59 -3.25 -6.21
N ARG A 91 14.78 -2.55 -7.01
CA ARG A 91 13.41 -2.22 -6.65
C ARG A 91 12.51 -2.38 -7.88
N TYR A 92 11.50 -3.21 -7.75
CA TYR A 92 10.43 -3.42 -8.71
C TYR A 92 9.15 -2.81 -8.15
N ARG A 93 8.37 -2.18 -9.03
CA ARG A 93 7.06 -1.62 -8.68
C ARG A 93 5.99 -2.34 -9.48
N ALA A 94 5.12 -3.04 -8.79
CA ALA A 94 4.00 -3.79 -9.37
C ALA A 94 2.70 -3.02 -9.16
N GLY A 95 1.91 -2.85 -10.24
CA GLY A 95 0.69 -2.05 -10.24
C GLY A 95 0.86 -0.70 -10.94
N TRP A 96 -0.21 -0.18 -11.54
CA TRP A 96 -0.16 1.15 -12.17
C TRP A 96 -0.05 2.24 -11.11
N ASP A 97 -0.79 2.12 -10.01
CA ASP A 97 -0.80 3.06 -8.90
C ASP A 97 0.61 3.21 -8.29
N ALA A 98 1.34 2.11 -8.08
CA ALA A 98 2.72 2.12 -7.59
C ALA A 98 3.70 2.83 -8.56
N LYS A 99 3.46 2.71 -9.87
CA LYS A 99 4.31 3.28 -10.91
C LYS A 99 4.03 4.76 -11.18
N PHE A 100 2.77 5.16 -11.12
CA PHE A 100 2.36 6.52 -11.44
C PHE A 100 2.01 7.29 -10.17
N PHE A 101 0.96 6.90 -9.46
CA PHE A 101 0.46 7.66 -8.30
C PHE A 101 1.50 7.78 -7.18
N TRP A 102 1.96 6.66 -6.61
CA TRP A 102 2.89 6.68 -5.47
C TRP A 102 4.30 7.14 -5.86
N LEU A 103 4.73 6.93 -7.10
CA LEU A 103 6.00 7.43 -7.60
C LEU A 103 6.00 8.96 -7.62
N PHE A 104 5.00 9.59 -8.24
CA PHE A 104 4.95 11.05 -8.30
C PHE A 104 4.76 11.66 -6.92
N LEU A 105 3.92 11.06 -6.08
CA LEU A 105 3.73 11.53 -4.71
C LEU A 105 5.03 11.49 -3.90
N SER A 106 5.86 10.44 -4.08
CA SER A 106 7.14 10.33 -3.36
C SER A 106 8.17 11.40 -3.75
N TYR A 107 7.99 12.06 -4.89
CA TYR A 107 8.83 13.19 -5.32
C TYR A 107 8.14 14.55 -5.14
N ALA A 108 6.88 14.57 -4.73
CA ALA A 108 6.15 15.81 -4.50
C ALA A 108 6.68 16.51 -3.22
N PRO A 109 6.61 17.85 -3.15
CA PRO A 109 6.85 18.58 -1.90
C PRO A 109 6.00 18.04 -0.76
N SER A 110 6.55 18.01 0.45
CA SER A 110 5.85 17.50 1.65
C SER A 110 4.50 18.16 1.87
N CYS A 111 4.36 19.47 1.60
CA CYS A 111 3.08 20.15 1.73
C CYS A 111 1.98 19.58 0.82
N LEU A 112 2.31 19.12 -0.39
CA LEU A 112 1.34 18.50 -1.30
C LEU A 112 1.07 17.04 -0.92
N SER A 113 2.09 16.35 -0.41
CA SER A 113 1.94 14.97 0.05
C SER A 113 1.11 14.85 1.33
N ASP A 114 1.24 15.81 2.26
CA ASP A 114 0.54 15.79 3.55
C ASP A 114 -0.93 16.21 3.44
N MET A 115 -1.31 16.87 2.34
CA MET A 115 -2.70 17.28 2.05
C MET A 115 -3.55 16.16 1.44
N LEU A 116 -2.92 15.09 0.94
CA LEU A 116 -3.54 13.99 0.20
C LEU A 116 -3.87 12.81 1.12
#